data_AF-A0AAD1XU02-F1
#
_entry.id   AF-A0AAD1XU02-F1
#
_cell.length_a   1.000
_cell.length_b   1.000
_cell.length_c   1.000
_cell.angle_alpha   90.00
_cell.angle_beta   90.00
_cell.angle_gamma   90.00
#
_symmetry.space_group_name_H-M   'P 1'
#
loop_
_entity.id
_entity.type
_entity.pdbx_description
1 polymer ?
#
loop_
_entity_poly.entity_id
_entity_poly.type
_entity_poly.pdbx_seq_one_letter_code
_entity_poly.pdbx_strand_id
1 'polypeptide(L)'
;MDDNKKIGLGLILLAILFFALSLLFMLDRAFLVMANMAFIAGFVMLIGVWGTLQFFMRRTKIKGSIIYFIGFVMIIMGFPFFTLTGFILQIYGVFLLFRSFIKTIFAYMQTMPVIGGFLRKSTAIHKLVDMAGSDGSQKEKAEV
;
A
#
# COMPACT_ATOMS: atom_id res chain seq x y z
N MET A 1 0.23 23.95 0.29
CA MET A 1 -0.35 22.71 -0.24
C MET A 1 0.72 22.10 -1.13
N ASP A 2 1.03 20.81 -0.99
CA ASP A 2 2.03 20.18 -1.87
C ASP A 2 1.46 20.07 -3.29
N ASP A 3 1.79 21.00 -4.17
CA ASP A 3 1.29 21.03 -5.56
C ASP A 3 1.65 19.74 -6.31
N ASN A 4 2.81 19.16 -5.98
CA ASN A 4 3.23 17.85 -6.45
C ASN A 4 2.27 16.73 -6.05
N LYS A 5 1.68 16.78 -4.85
CA LYS A 5 0.70 15.76 -4.41
C LYS A 5 -0.63 15.92 -5.13
N LYS A 6 -1.07 17.14 -5.41
CA LYS A 6 -2.28 17.39 -6.23
C LYS A 6 -2.11 16.86 -7.65
N ILE A 7 -0.97 17.15 -8.26
CA ILE A 7 -0.61 16.64 -9.59
C ILE A 7 -0.51 15.11 -9.56
N GLY A 8 0.19 14.55 -8.57
CA GLY A 8 0.30 13.09 -8.39
C GLY A 8 -1.05 12.40 -8.22
N LEU A 9 -1.97 13.00 -7.46
CA LEU A 9 -3.34 12.50 -7.32
C LEU A 9 -4.08 12.51 -8.67
N GLY A 10 -3.92 13.59 -9.44
CA GLY A 10 -4.44 13.70 -10.80
C GLY A 10 -3.90 12.60 -11.74
N LEU A 11 -2.60 12.30 -11.67
CA LEU A 11 -1.99 11.22 -12.46
C LEU A 11 -2.50 9.83 -12.05
N ILE A 12 -2.73 9.58 -10.75
CA ILE A 12 -3.30 8.31 -10.28
C ILE A 12 -4.74 8.16 -10.78
N LEU A 13 -5.54 9.23 -10.72
CA LEU A 13 -6.89 9.22 -11.26
C LEU A 13 -6.89 8.98 -12.77
N LEU A 14 -5.95 9.60 -13.49
CA LEU A 14 -5.74 9.37 -14.93
C LEU A 14 -5.32 7.92 -15.22
N ALA A 15 -4.46 7.33 -14.38
CA ALA A 15 -4.08 5.93 -14.50
C ALA A 15 -5.27 4.99 -14.33
N ILE A 16 -6.13 5.24 -13.34
CA ILE A 16 -7.37 4.48 -13.11
C ILE A 16 -8.31 4.61 -14.31
N LEU A 17 -8.42 5.80 -14.89
CA LEU A 17 -9.19 6.03 -16.11
C LEU A 17 -8.67 5.19 -17.28
N PHE A 18 -7.35 5.17 -17.50
CA PHE A 18 -6.76 4.35 -18.57
C PHE A 18 -6.85 2.84 -18.29
N PHE A 19 -6.80 2.41 -17.04
CA PHE A 19 -7.10 1.01 -16.68
C PHE A 19 -8.54 0.64 -17.00
N ALA A 20 -9.50 1.51 -16.66
CA ALA A 20 -10.91 1.31 -17.00
C ALA A 20 -11.12 1.28 -18.52
N LEU A 21 -10.47 2.19 -19.25
CA LEU A 21 -10.52 2.21 -20.72
C LEU A 21 -9.90 0.95 -21.33
N SER A 22 -8.79 0.46 -20.78
CA SER A 22 -8.19 -0.81 -21.18
C SER A 22 -9.17 -1.97 -20.98
N LEU A 23 -9.83 -2.05 -19.81
CA LEU A 23 -10.86 -3.07 -19.53
C LEU A 23 -12.02 -3.02 -20.53
N LEU A 24 -12.49 -1.82 -20.89
CA LEU A 24 -13.56 -1.63 -21.88
C LEU A 24 -13.13 -2.06 -23.30
N PHE A 25 -11.88 -1.80 -23.69
CA PHE A 25 -11.30 -2.18 -24.97
C PHE A 25 -10.74 -3.62 -24.98
N MET A 26 -11.27 -4.51 -24.12
CA MET A 26 -10.82 -5.91 -24.00
C MET A 26 -9.33 -6.08 -23.65
N LEU A 27 -8.84 -5.29 -22.70
CA LEU A 27 -7.46 -5.24 -22.24
C LEU A 27 -6.48 -4.89 -23.37
N ASP A 28 -6.77 -3.81 -24.11
CA ASP A 28 -5.82 -3.27 -25.08
C ASP A 28 -4.50 -2.89 -24.37
N ARG A 29 -3.41 -3.44 -24.91
CA ARG A 29 -2.03 -3.32 -24.43
C ARG A 29 -1.57 -1.87 -24.36
N ALA A 30 -1.98 -1.03 -25.31
CA ALA A 30 -1.55 0.37 -25.36
C ALA A 30 -2.08 1.14 -24.13
N PHE A 31 -3.38 1.02 -23.84
CA PHE A 31 -3.98 1.67 -22.67
C PHE A 31 -3.45 1.10 -21.36
N LEU A 32 -3.19 -0.21 -21.30
CA LEU A 32 -2.64 -0.87 -20.12
C LEU A 32 -1.20 -0.41 -19.81
N VAL A 33 -0.38 -0.20 -20.83
CA VAL A 33 0.98 0.36 -20.67
C VAL A 33 0.94 1.83 -20.23
N MET A 34 0.08 2.63 -20.86
CA MET A 34 -0.10 4.04 -20.49
C MET A 34 -0.62 4.20 -19.05
N ALA A 35 -1.57 3.35 -18.65
CA ALA A 35 -2.07 3.31 -17.28
C ALA A 35 -0.96 3.00 -16.26
N ASN A 36 -0.09 2.04 -16.57
CA ASN A 36 1.03 1.70 -15.69
C ASN A 36 2.08 2.81 -15.56
N MET A 37 2.43 3.46 -16.67
CA MET A 37 3.35 4.61 -16.62
C MET A 37 2.76 5.77 -15.80
N ALA A 38 1.48 6.08 -16.02
CA ALA A 38 0.77 7.10 -15.25
C ALA A 38 0.66 6.74 -13.76
N PHE A 39 0.43 5.45 -13.45
CA PHE A 39 0.35 4.96 -12.06
C PHE A 39 1.67 5.14 -11.32
N ILE A 40 2.79 4.72 -11.92
CA ILE A 40 4.12 4.86 -11.31
C ILE A 40 4.46 6.34 -11.12
N ALA A 41 4.27 7.17 -12.16
CA ALA A 41 4.54 8.59 -12.09
C ALA A 41 3.70 9.30 -11.02
N GLY A 42 2.40 9.02 -10.97
CA GLY A 42 1.50 9.56 -9.96
C GLY A 42 1.85 9.12 -8.54
N PHE A 43 2.24 7.86 -8.37
CA PHE A 43 2.66 7.32 -7.07
C PHE A 43 3.97 7.92 -6.57
N VAL A 44 4.95 8.11 -7.47
CA VAL A 44 6.22 8.79 -7.17
C VAL A 44 5.98 10.24 -6.75
N MET A 45 5.07 10.95 -7.41
CA MET A 45 4.71 12.32 -7.03
C MET A 45 3.93 12.41 -5.71
N LEU A 46 3.10 11.41 -5.39
CA LEU A 46 2.29 11.41 -4.17
C LEU A 46 3.13 11.18 -2.89
N ILE A 47 4.08 10.23 -2.94
CA ILE A 47 4.93 9.87 -1.80
C ILE A 47 6.24 10.67 -1.79
N GLY A 48 6.70 11.14 -2.95
CA GLY A 48 8.00 11.76 -3.15
C GLY A 48 9.06 10.74 -3.55
N VAL A 49 9.95 11.14 -4.47
CA VAL A 49 10.97 10.27 -5.11
C VAL A 49 11.79 9.48 -4.08
N TRP A 50 12.26 10.14 -3.02
CA TRP A 50 13.06 9.52 -1.96
C TRP A 50 12.26 8.55 -1.09
N GLY A 51 11.00 8.87 -0.80
CA GLY A 51 10.09 8.01 -0.03
C GLY A 51 9.75 6.75 -0.82
N THR A 52 9.41 6.87 -2.10
CA THR A 52 9.04 5.74 -2.97
C THR A 52 10.24 4.83 -3.26
N LEU A 53 11.44 5.39 -3.43
CA LEU A 53 12.67 4.61 -3.60
C LEU A 53 13.03 3.81 -2.33
N GLN A 54 13.02 4.44 -1.15
CA GLN A 54 13.21 3.69 0.10
C GLN A 54 12.10 2.67 0.35
N PHE A 55 10.89 2.94 -0.15
CA PHE A 55 9.77 2.03 -0.04
C PHE A 55 9.90 0.80 -0.96
N PHE A 56 10.32 0.98 -2.21
CA PHE A 56 10.57 -0.10 -3.15
C PHE A 56 11.83 -0.92 -2.79
N MET A 57 12.85 -0.27 -2.23
CA MET A 57 14.14 -0.90 -1.93
C MET A 57 14.19 -1.68 -0.60
N ARG A 58 13.10 -1.67 0.21
CA ARG A 58 13.02 -2.54 1.39
C ARG A 58 12.98 -4.01 0.97
N ARG A 59 13.84 -4.84 1.55
CA ARG A 59 13.95 -6.29 1.27
C ARG A 59 12.61 -7.05 1.33
N THR A 60 11.67 -6.58 2.14
CA THR A 60 10.32 -7.16 2.29
C THR A 60 9.36 -6.81 1.15
N LYS A 61 9.71 -5.84 0.29
CA LYS A 61 8.88 -5.25 -0.77
C LYS A 61 9.29 -5.66 -2.18
N ILE A 62 10.54 -6.07 -2.35
CA ILE A 62 11.12 -6.49 -3.64
C ILE A 62 10.29 -7.60 -4.30
N LYS A 63 9.73 -8.55 -3.52
CA LYS A 63 8.89 -9.63 -4.06
C LYS A 63 7.68 -9.10 -4.85
N GLY A 64 6.98 -8.09 -4.32
CA GLY A 64 5.84 -7.48 -5.01
C GLY A 64 6.25 -6.69 -6.25
N SER A 65 7.39 -5.99 -6.17
CA SER A 65 7.95 -5.24 -7.29
C SER A 65 8.32 -6.14 -8.46
N ILE A 66 8.95 -7.29 -8.18
CA ILE A 66 9.32 -8.27 -9.19
C ILE A 66 8.07 -8.85 -9.86
N ILE A 67 7.06 -9.25 -9.08
CA ILE A 67 5.80 -9.79 -9.61
C ILE A 67 5.08 -8.75 -10.49
N TYR A 68 5.04 -7.49 -10.07
CA TYR A 68 4.45 -6.40 -10.85
C TYR A 68 5.17 -6.20 -12.19
N PHE A 69 6.51 -6.16 -12.18
CA PHE A 69 7.31 -6.02 -13.40
C PHE A 69 7.20 -7.24 -14.32
N ILE A 70 7.17 -8.45 -13.76
CA ILE A 70 6.94 -9.67 -14.54
C ILE A 70 5.57 -9.60 -15.23
N GLY A 71 4.52 -9.20 -14.52
CA GLY A 71 3.18 -9.02 -15.10
C GLY A 71 3.18 -7.99 -16.23
N PHE A 72 3.88 -6.87 -16.05
CA PHE A 72 4.04 -5.84 -17.07
C PHE A 72 4.76 -6.34 -18.34
N VAL A 73 5.88 -7.06 -18.17
CA VAL A 73 6.60 -7.67 -19.30
C VAL A 73 5.73 -8.70 -20.02
N MET A 74 4.93 -9.47 -19.26
CA MET A 74 3.99 -10.46 -19.79
C MET A 74 2.90 -9.81 -20.67
N ILE A 75 2.42 -8.62 -20.28
CA ILE A 75 1.46 -7.82 -21.07
C ILE A 75 2.10 -7.31 -22.37
N ILE A 76 3.38 -6.90 -22.33
CA ILE A 76 4.09 -6.40 -23.51
C ILE A 76 4.33 -7.50 -24.56
N MET A 77 4.56 -8.76 -24.14
CA MET A 77 4.73 -9.89 -25.07
C MET A 77 3.52 -10.11 -25.98
N GLY A 78 2.35 -9.62 -25.58
CA GLY A 78 1.25 -9.39 -26.50
C GLY A 78 0.40 -10.60 -26.88
N PHE A 79 0.62 -11.76 -26.29
CA PHE A 79 -0.30 -12.89 -26.44
C PHE A 79 -1.55 -12.67 -25.59
N PRO A 80 -2.78 -12.88 -26.11
CA PRO A 80 -4.01 -12.56 -25.38
C PRO A 80 -4.15 -13.32 -24.07
N PHE A 81 -3.72 -14.59 -24.02
CA PHE A 81 -3.70 -15.38 -22.80
C PHE A 81 -2.70 -14.84 -21.77
N PHE A 82 -1.51 -14.45 -22.22
CA PHE A 82 -0.46 -13.86 -21.39
C PHE A 82 -0.85 -12.45 -20.90
N THR A 83 -1.56 -11.66 -21.68
CA THR A 83 -2.05 -10.33 -21.29
C THR A 83 -3.03 -10.42 -20.12
N LEU A 84 -3.95 -11.38 -20.15
CA LEU A 84 -4.92 -11.59 -19.06
C LEU A 84 -4.22 -12.05 -17.78
N THR A 85 -3.33 -13.04 -17.88
CA THR A 85 -2.54 -13.50 -16.73
C THR A 85 -1.63 -12.39 -16.20
N GLY A 86 -0.99 -11.65 -17.09
CA GLY A 86 -0.13 -10.52 -16.76
C GLY A 86 -0.87 -9.41 -16.02
N PHE A 87 -2.11 -9.09 -16.42
CA PHE A 87 -2.97 -8.14 -15.72
C PHE A 87 -3.32 -8.59 -14.29
N ILE A 88 -3.70 -9.86 -14.11
CA ILE A 88 -3.98 -10.42 -12.78
C ILE A 88 -2.71 -10.40 -11.92
N LEU A 89 -1.57 -10.78 -12.51
CA LEU A 89 -0.27 -10.77 -11.84
C LEU A 89 0.14 -9.35 -11.45
N GLN A 90 -0.18 -8.37 -12.29
CA GLN A 90 0.07 -6.96 -12.05
C GLN A 90 -0.75 -6.44 -10.85
N ILE A 91 -2.06 -6.73 -10.80
CA ILE A 91 -2.91 -6.40 -9.63
C ILE A 91 -2.35 -7.07 -8.36
N TYR A 92 -1.97 -8.34 -8.45
CA TYR A 92 -1.39 -9.07 -7.33
C TYR A 92 -0.07 -8.46 -6.85
N GLY A 93 0.79 -8.05 -7.79
CA GLY A 93 2.05 -7.38 -7.52
C GLY A 93 1.86 -6.03 -6.81
N VAL A 94 0.91 -5.20 -7.29
CA VAL A 94 0.51 -3.96 -6.62
C VAL A 94 -0.02 -4.26 -5.22
N PHE A 95 -0.94 -5.22 -5.06
CA PHE A 95 -1.47 -5.57 -3.75
C PHE A 95 -0.36 -5.97 -2.77
N LEU A 96 0.62 -6.77 -3.22
CA LEU A 96 1.75 -7.20 -2.39
C LEU A 96 2.71 -6.03 -2.05
N LEU A 97 2.94 -5.10 -2.97
CA LEU A 97 3.70 -3.88 -2.75
C LEU A 97 3.04 -2.99 -1.68
N PHE A 98 1.73 -2.79 -1.78
CA PHE A 98 0.97 -1.94 -0.86
C PHE A 98 0.64 -2.60 0.48
N ARG A 99 0.67 -3.93 0.60
CA ARG A 99 0.35 -4.65 1.85
C ARG A 99 1.04 -4.08 3.09
N SER A 100 2.36 -3.85 3.01
CA SER A 100 3.08 -3.24 4.13
C SER A 100 2.97 -1.71 4.18
N PHE A 101 2.55 -1.02 3.11
CA PHE A 101 2.28 0.43 3.16
C PHE A 101 1.01 0.69 3.95
N ILE A 102 -0.02 -0.12 3.69
CA ILE A 102 -1.28 -0.11 4.43
C ILE A 102 -1.00 -0.38 5.91
N LYS A 103 -0.18 -1.38 6.27
CA LYS A 103 0.21 -1.62 7.68
C LYS A 103 0.90 -0.41 8.32
N THR A 104 1.82 0.23 7.59
CA THR A 104 2.53 1.41 8.06
C THR A 104 1.58 2.60 8.24
N ILE A 105 0.70 2.88 7.28
CA ILE A 105 -0.35 3.90 7.40
C ILE A 105 -1.27 3.57 8.58
N PHE A 106 -1.67 2.32 8.74
CA PHE A 106 -2.55 1.91 9.83
C PHE A 106 -1.89 2.10 11.20
N ALA A 107 -0.61 1.79 11.33
CA ALA A 107 0.17 2.06 12.54
C ALA A 107 0.31 3.57 12.80
N TYR A 108 0.58 4.38 11.76
CA TYR A 108 0.61 5.84 11.88
C TYR A 108 -0.75 6.43 12.26
N MET A 109 -1.82 5.87 11.70
CA MET A 109 -3.21 6.24 11.98
C MET A 109 -3.63 5.84 13.40
N GLN A 110 -3.09 4.74 13.95
CA GLN A 110 -3.26 4.35 15.35
C GLN A 110 -2.56 5.31 16.32
N THR A 111 -1.46 5.94 15.92
CA THR A 111 -0.81 7.02 16.68
C THR A 111 -1.50 8.38 16.56
N MET A 112 -2.49 8.55 15.66
CA MET A 112 -3.25 9.80 15.56
C MET A 112 -4.39 9.85 16.60
N PRO A 113 -4.43 10.89 17.46
CA PRO A 113 -5.35 10.98 18.62
C PRO A 113 -6.84 11.07 18.26
N VAL A 114 -7.21 11.27 16.99
CA VAL A 114 -8.62 11.33 16.52
C VAL A 114 -9.29 9.94 16.60
N ILE A 115 -8.54 8.85 16.39
CA ILE A 115 -9.03 7.48 16.59
C ILE A 115 -8.71 6.99 18.01
N GLY A 116 -7.66 7.54 18.63
CA GLY A 116 -7.33 7.31 20.05
C GLY A 116 -8.41 7.78 21.02
N GLY A 117 -9.14 8.86 20.71
CA GLY A 117 -10.27 9.34 21.52
C GLY A 117 -11.46 8.37 21.55
N PHE A 118 -11.71 7.63 20.45
CA PHE A 118 -12.77 6.63 20.40
C PHE A 118 -12.38 5.35 21.16
N LEU A 119 -11.10 4.99 21.15
CA LEU A 119 -10.56 3.85 21.90
C LEU A 119 -10.44 4.11 23.41
N ARG A 120 -10.18 5.36 23.83
CA ARG A 120 -10.08 5.75 25.26
C ARG A 120 -11.42 5.65 26.00
N LYS A 121 -12.55 5.54 25.29
CA LYS A 121 -13.88 5.42 25.89
C LYS A 121 -14.33 3.97 26.14
N SER A 122 -13.59 2.97 25.65
CA SER A 122 -13.91 1.56 25.91
C SER A 122 -13.27 1.11 27.22
N THR A 123 -14.11 1.07 28.27
CA THR A 123 -13.88 0.57 29.63
C THR A 123 -13.14 -0.79 29.71
N ALA A 124 -13.04 -1.54 28.62
CA ALA A 124 -12.33 -2.81 28.54
C ALA A 124 -10.81 -2.70 28.76
N ILE A 125 -10.18 -1.59 28.36
CA ILE A 125 -8.71 -1.44 28.49
C ILE A 125 -8.30 -1.16 29.95
N HIS A 126 -9.13 -0.46 30.73
CA HIS A 126 -8.85 -0.24 32.15
C HIS A 126 -8.88 -1.53 32.97
N LYS A 127 -9.83 -2.45 32.70
CA LYS A 127 -9.84 -3.76 33.37
C LYS A 127 -8.63 -4.63 33.01
N LEU A 128 -8.12 -4.55 31.78
CA LEU A 128 -6.94 -5.30 31.37
C LEU A 128 -5.64 -4.70 31.93
N VAL A 129 -5.57 -3.37 32.06
CA VAL A 129 -4.43 -2.68 32.70
C VAL A 129 -4.42 -2.92 34.21
N ASP A 130 -5.58 -2.93 34.87
CA ASP A 130 -5.66 -3.25 36.31
C ASP A 130 -5.33 -4.73 36.58
N MET A 131 -5.74 -5.64 35.70
CA MET A 131 -5.47 -7.07 35.83
C MET A 131 -4.01 -7.43 35.49
N ALA A 132 -3.39 -6.74 34.53
CA ALA A 132 -1.97 -6.90 34.21
C ALA A 132 -1.04 -6.17 35.19
N GLY A 133 -1.48 -5.05 35.78
CA GLY A 133 -0.73 -4.30 36.79
C GLY A 133 -0.69 -4.99 38.16
N SER A 134 -1.68 -5.84 38.46
CA SER A 134 -1.73 -6.61 39.70
C SER A 134 -0.74 -7.79 39.73
N ASP A 135 -0.31 -8.30 38.58
CA ASP A 135 0.56 -9.50 38.52
C ASP A 135 2.07 -9.15 38.52
N GLY A 136 2.42 -7.90 38.21
CA GLY A 136 3.82 -7.42 38.20
C GLY A 136 4.32 -6.85 39.52
N SER A 137 3.44 -6.43 40.43
CA SER A 137 3.84 -5.67 41.64
C SER A 137 4.06 -6.54 42.89
N GLN A 138 3.58 -7.79 42.92
CA GLN A 138 3.84 -8.70 44.05
C GLN A 138 5.17 -9.46 43.96
N LYS A 139 5.81 -9.54 42.79
CA LYS A 139 7.09 -10.25 42.64
C LYS A 139 8.34 -9.44 43.03
N GLU A 140 8.25 -8.11 43.11
CA GLU A 140 9.45 -7.28 43.40
C GLU A 140 9.64 -6.96 44.89
N LYS A 141 8.63 -7.19 45.76
CA LYS A 141 8.75 -6.93 47.21
C LYS A 141 9.10 -8.15 48.07
N ALA A 142 9.39 -9.30 47.47
CA ALA A 142 9.77 -10.52 48.20
C ALA A 142 11.28 -10.83 48.14
N GLU A 143 12.09 -10.02 47.44
CA GLU A 143 13.52 -10.30 47.24
C GLU A 143 14.44 -9.10 47.56
N VAL A 144 13.97 -8.14 48.37
CA VAL A 144 14.81 -7.08 48.98
C VAL A 144 14.40 -6.85 50.43
#